data_AF-Q97D41-F1
#
_entry.id   AF-Q97D41-F1
#
_cell.length_a   1.000
_cell.length_b   1.000
_cell.length_c   1.000
_cell.angle_alpha   90.00
_cell.angle_beta   90.00
_cell.angle_gamma   90.00
#
_symmetry.space_group_name_H-M   'P 1'
#
loop_
_entity.id
_entity.type
_entity.pdbx_description
1 polymer ?
#
loop_
_entity_poly.entity_id
_entity_poly.type
_entity_poly.pdbx_seq_one_letter_code
_entity_poly.pdbx_strand_id
1 'polypeptide(L)' 'MDKKRRLTSFGIACKKAMLEKEMSQTELARRVGSSTKYLDLVFHGERTGKKYISAIIKELGIDPDSIDKSIA' A
#
# COMPACT_ATOMS: atom_id res chain seq x y z
N MET A 1 18.63 7.07 16.02
CA MET A 1 18.41 7.48 14.61
C MET A 1 17.03 7.00 14.19
N ASP A 2 16.01 7.74 14.61
CA ASP A 2 14.61 7.44 14.37
C ASP A 2 14.28 7.84 12.93
N LYS A 3 14.59 6.95 11.98
CA LYS A 3 14.05 7.02 10.63
C LYS A 3 12.54 6.87 10.77
N LYS A 4 11.84 7.99 11.01
CA LYS A 4 10.39 8.12 10.86
C LYS A 4 10.08 7.56 9.48
N ARG A 5 9.64 6.31 9.40
CA ARG A 5 9.21 5.68 8.16
C ARG A 5 7.98 6.47 7.71
N ARG A 6 8.20 7.51 6.90
CA ARG A 6 7.13 8.32 6.37
C ARG A 6 6.43 7.42 5.37
N LEU A 7 5.15 7.15 5.61
CA LEU A 7 4.34 6.47 4.62
C LEU A 7 4.43 7.26 3.32
N THR A 8 4.67 6.56 2.23
CA THR A 8 4.57 7.13 0.90
C THR A 8 3.11 7.54 0.64
N SER A 9 2.89 8.38 -0.36
CA SER A 9 1.56 8.72 -0.87
C SER A 9 0.72 7.46 -1.13
N PHE A 10 1.37 6.37 -1.60
CA PHE A 10 0.75 5.06 -1.74
C PHE A 10 0.32 4.44 -0.41
N GLY A 11 1.20 4.42 0.60
CA GLY A 11 0.88 3.91 1.93
C GLY A 11 -0.26 4.68 2.60
N ILE A 12 -0.34 5.99 2.40
CA ILE A 12 -1.43 6.83 2.90
C ILE A 12 -2.74 6.49 2.20
N ALA A 13 -2.74 6.40 0.86
CA ALA A 13 -3.91 6.01 0.08
C ALA A 13 -4.41 4.61 0.48
N CYS A 14 -3.51 3.65 0.67
CA CYS A 14 -3.86 2.31 1.11
C CYS A 14 -4.49 2.32 2.52
N LYS A 15 -3.96 3.10 3.46
CA LYS A 15 -4.58 3.26 4.79
C LYS A 15 -5.97 3.87 4.71
N LYS A 16 -6.16 4.87 3.87
CA LYS A 16 -7.47 5.50 3.67
C LYS A 16 -8.49 4.49 3.12
N ALA A 17 -8.15 3.79 2.05
CA ALA A 17 -9.03 2.79 1.46
C ALA A 17 -9.27 1.58 2.37
N MET A 18 -8.27 1.16 3.16
CA MET A 18 -8.44 0.15 4.20
C MET A 18 -9.46 0.60 5.24
N LEU A 19 -9.45 1.88 5.63
CA LEU A 19 -10.42 2.44 6.56
C LEU A 19 -11.84 2.45 5.96
N GLU A 20 -11.97 2.87 4.71
CA GLU A 20 -13.25 2.91 3.98
C GLU A 20 -13.85 1.51 3.79
N LYS A 21 -13.03 0.47 3.76
CA LYS A 21 -13.45 -0.94 3.63
C LYS A 21 -13.47 -1.72 4.95
N GLU A 22 -13.23 -1.05 6.08
CA GLU A 22 -13.05 -1.69 7.40
C GLU A 22 -12.10 -2.91 7.35
N MET A 23 -11.06 -2.81 6.53
CA MET A 23 -10.13 -3.89 6.23
C MET A 23 -8.81 -3.70 6.99
N SER A 24 -8.32 -4.77 7.62
CA SER A 24 -7.00 -4.77 8.26
C SER A 24 -5.88 -5.01 7.25
N GLN A 25 -4.67 -4.53 7.54
CA GLN A 25 -3.49 -4.79 6.71
C GLN A 25 -3.19 -6.29 6.55
N THR A 26 -3.53 -7.10 7.55
CA THR A 26 -3.42 -8.57 7.51
C THR A 26 -4.42 -9.20 6.56
N GLU A 27 -5.66 -8.72 6.56
CA GLU A 27 -6.70 -9.19 5.66
C GLU A 27 -6.37 -8.81 4.22
N LEU A 28 -5.95 -7.57 3.99
CA LEU A 28 -5.46 -7.13 2.69
C LEU A 28 -4.31 -8.04 2.22
N ALA A 29 -3.30 -8.28 3.06
CA ALA A 29 -2.18 -9.17 2.73
C ALA A 29 -2.66 -10.55 2.29
N ARG A 30 -3.61 -11.13 3.03
CA ARG A 30 -4.20 -12.43 2.72
C ARG A 30 -4.92 -12.44 1.37
N ARG A 31 -5.71 -11.39 1.07
CA ARG A 31 -6.44 -11.28 -0.19
C ARG A 31 -5.53 -11.06 -1.39
N VAL A 32 -4.47 -10.28 -1.23
CA VAL A 32 -3.47 -10.06 -2.29
C VAL A 32 -2.50 -11.24 -2.43
N GLY A 33 -2.57 -12.24 -1.54
CA GLY A 33 -1.61 -13.34 -1.49
C GLY A 33 -0.19 -12.88 -1.16
N SER A 34 -0.06 -11.85 -0.33
CA SER A 34 1.19 -11.27 0.12
C SER A 34 1.35 -11.35 1.64
N SER A 35 2.49 -10.90 2.15
CA SER A 35 2.76 -10.84 3.59
C SER A 35 2.59 -9.42 4.12
N THR A 36 2.15 -9.27 5.36
CA THR A 36 2.04 -7.96 6.04
C THR A 36 3.37 -7.20 6.06
N LYS A 37 4.48 -7.90 6.29
CA LYS A 37 5.84 -7.34 6.15
C LYS A 37 6.10 -6.78 4.75
N TYR A 38 5.66 -7.47 3.71
CA TYR A 38 5.82 -7.01 2.34
C TYR A 38 4.99 -5.75 2.08
N LEU A 39 3.75 -5.71 2.56
CA LEU A 39 2.92 -4.51 2.49
C LEU A 39 3.55 -3.31 3.20
N ASP A 40 4.11 -3.51 4.39
CA ASP A 40 4.82 -2.44 5.12
C ASP A 40 5.98 -1.89 4.26
N LEU A 41 6.81 -2.76 3.68
CA LEU A 41 7.90 -2.37 2.78
C LEU A 41 7.40 -1.59 1.56
N VAL A 42 6.27 -1.99 0.96
CA VAL A 42 5.68 -1.28 -0.18
C VAL A 42 5.11 0.09 0.26
N PHE A 43 4.45 0.16 1.41
CA PHE A 43 3.90 1.42 1.95
C PHE A 43 5.00 2.42 2.30
N HIS A 44 6.18 1.95 2.70
CA HIS A 44 7.36 2.79 2.96
C HIS A 44 8.22 3.07 1.72
N GLY A 45 7.83 2.56 0.54
CA GLY A 45 8.53 2.81 -0.73
C GLY A 45 9.83 2.01 -0.90
N GLU A 46 10.10 1.03 -0.05
CA GLU A 46 11.31 0.19 -0.13
C GLU A 46 11.24 -0.84 -1.26
N ARG A 47 10.04 -1.10 -1.81
CA ARG A 47 9.83 -2.02 -2.94
C ARG A 47 8.78 -1.48 -3.91
N THR A 48 9.20 -1.27 -5.16
CA THR A 48 8.32 -1.15 -6.33
C THR A 48 7.82 -2.53 -6.76
N GLY A 49 7.03 -3.16 -5.89
CA GLY A 49 6.39 -4.44 -6.16
C GLY A 49 5.25 -4.28 -7.16
N LYS A 50 5.52 -3.99 -8.44
CA LYS A 50 4.50 -3.69 -9.47
C LYS A 50 3.34 -4.70 -9.47
N LYS A 51 3.64 -6.00 -9.35
CA LYS A 51 2.63 -7.08 -9.29
C LYS A 51 1.69 -6.96 -8.09
N TYR A 52 2.22 -6.64 -6.91
CA TYR A 52 1.45 -6.53 -5.68
C TYR A 52 0.76 -5.18 -5.55
N ILE A 53 1.40 -4.09 -6.00
CA ILE A 53 0.78 -2.76 -6.05
C ILE A 53 -0.48 -2.82 -6.90
N SER A 54 -0.42 -3.36 -8.12
CA SER A 54 -1.61 -3.52 -8.97
C SER A 54 -2.69 -4.38 -8.32
N ALA A 55 -2.32 -5.43 -7.60
CA ALA A 55 -3.29 -6.29 -6.93
C ALA A 55 -3.91 -5.62 -5.68
N ILE A 56 -3.14 -4.84 -4.90
CA ILE A 56 -3.63 -4.02 -3.78
C ILE A 56 -4.58 -2.94 -4.28
N ILE A 57 -4.19 -2.24 -5.35
CA ILE A 57 -4.99 -1.18 -6.00
C ILE A 57 -6.31 -1.78 -6.49
N LYS A 58 -6.28 -2.96 -7.12
CA LYS A 58 -7.48 -3.66 -7.57
C LYS A 58 -8.37 -4.12 -6.41
N GLU A 59 -7.79 -4.67 -5.34
CA GLU A 59 -8.51 -5.10 -4.14
C GLU A 59 -9.15 -3.93 -3.38
N LEU A 60 -8.40 -2.84 -3.20
CA LEU A 60 -8.85 -1.64 -2.52
C LEU A 60 -9.69 -0.72 -3.43
N GLY A 61 -9.66 -0.92 -4.75
CA GLY A 61 -10.34 -0.05 -5.71
C GLY A 61 -9.73 1.36 -5.76
N ILE A 62 -8.43 1.48 -5.51
CA ILE A 62 -7.72 2.76 -5.56
C ILE A 62 -7.41 3.07 -7.02
N ASP A 63 -7.42 4.34 -7.41
CA ASP A 63 -6.93 4.74 -8.73
C ASP A 63 -5.39 4.89 -8.70
N PRO A 64 -4.63 4.11 -9.50
CA PRO A 64 -3.17 4.20 -9.56
C PRO A 64 -2.71 5.60 -10.00
N ASP A 65 -3.49 6.25 -10.85
CA ASP A 65 -3.22 7.60 -11.37
C ASP A 65 -3.28 8.67 -10.25
N SER A 66 -4.11 8.44 -9.23
CA SER A 66 -4.20 9.32 -8.04
C SER A 66 -2.99 9.20 -7.11
N ILE A 67 -2.16 8.16 -7.28
CA ILE A 67 -0.97 7.90 -6.45
C ILE A 67 0.30 8.54 -7.07
N ASP A 68 0.26 8.92 -8.35
CA ASP A 68 1.43 9.17 -9.20
C ASP A 68 2.26 10.43 -8.88
N LYS A 69 1.82 11.35 -8.01
CA LYS A 69 2.55 12.63 -7.83
C LYS A 69 3.82 12.61 -6.98
N SER A 70 4.46 11.47 -6.68
CA SER A 70 5.66 11.48 -5.82
C SER A 70 6.68 10.37 -6.07
N ILE A 71 6.78 9.87 -7.31
CA ILE A 71 7.94 9.07 -7.74
C ILE A 71 8.78 9.92 -8.69
N ALA A 72 9.38 10.99 -8.16
CA ALA A 72 10.44 11.75 -8.80
C ALA A 72 11.67 11.74 -7.88
#